data_AF-A0A378L6N6-F1
#
_entry.id   AF-A0A378L6N6-F1
#
_cell.length_a   1.000
_cell.length_b   1.000
_cell.length_c   1.000
_cell.angle_alpha   90.00
_cell.angle_beta   90.00
_cell.angle_gamma   90.00
#
_symmetry.space_group_name_H-M   'P 1'
#
loop_
_entity.id
_entity.type
_entity.pdbx_description
1 polymer ?
#
loop_
_entity_poly.entity_id
_entity_poly.type
_entity_poly.pdbx_seq_one_letter_code
_entity_poly.pdbx_strand_id
1 'polypeptide(L)' 'MHNNNPEQKSNRKKYSPHFKDQALERAKKDGIAQVAKDLDLTPALLYSWQAKKKQGED' A
#
# COMPACT_ATOMS: atom_id res chain seq x y z
N MET A 1 18.22 -28.72 -8.53
CA MET A 1 18.72 -27.33 -8.57
C MET A 1 17.52 -26.41 -8.36
N HIS A 2 17.67 -25.39 -7.53
CA HIS A 2 16.64 -24.86 -6.63
C HIS A 2 15.34 -24.35 -7.28
N ASN A 3 14.23 -24.76 -6.67
CA ASN A 3 12.87 -24.37 -7.01
C ASN A 3 12.68 -22.89 -6.64
N ASN A 4 12.48 -22.03 -7.64
CA ASN A 4 12.24 -20.60 -7.45
C ASN A 4 10.83 -20.37 -6.91
N ASN A 5 10.68 -20.54 -5.61
CA ASN A 5 9.50 -20.16 -4.87
C ASN A 5 9.56 -18.63 -4.63
N PRO A 6 8.64 -17.80 -5.19
CA PRO A 6 8.68 -16.36 -5.01
C PRO A 6 8.21 -15.90 -3.61
N GLU A 7 8.21 -16.78 -2.61
CA GLU A 7 7.85 -16.45 -1.22
C GLU A 7 8.94 -15.67 -0.47
N GLN A 8 10.07 -15.37 -1.11
CA GLN A 8 11.17 -14.61 -0.49
C GLN A 8 11.42 -13.26 -1.19
N LYS A 9 10.39 -12.45 -1.39
CA LYS A 9 10.59 -10.98 -1.51
C LYS A 9 10.76 -10.40 -0.11
N SER A 10 11.88 -10.76 0.50
CA SER A 10 12.30 -10.31 1.81
C SER A 10 12.38 -8.77 1.86
N ASN A 11 11.65 -8.19 2.80
CA ASN A 11 11.97 -6.94 3.50
C ASN A 11 11.87 -5.56 2.82
N ARG A 12 11.17 -5.40 1.68
CA ARG A 12 10.83 -4.05 1.19
C ARG A 12 9.34 -3.84 1.03
N LYS A 13 8.67 -3.64 2.16
CA LYS A 13 7.54 -2.71 2.41
C LYS A 13 6.87 -3.18 3.70
N LYS A 14 6.87 -2.33 4.72
CA LYS A 14 6.19 -2.51 6.03
C LYS A 14 4.68 -2.84 5.93
N TYR A 15 4.12 -2.92 4.70
CA TYR A 15 2.70 -3.09 4.41
C TYR A 15 2.50 -3.94 3.15
N SER A 16 1.66 -4.99 3.27
CA SER A 16 1.27 -5.88 2.18
C SER A 16 0.53 -5.12 1.05
N PRO A 17 0.65 -5.56 -0.22
CA PRO A 17 -0.04 -4.92 -1.34
C PRO A 17 -1.57 -4.91 -1.15
N HIS A 18 -2.15 -5.97 -0.60
CA HIS A 18 -3.57 -6.04 -0.28
C HIS A 18 -3.99 -4.96 0.74
N PHE A 19 -3.18 -4.74 1.77
CA PHE A 19 -3.42 -3.70 2.77
C PHE A 19 -3.38 -2.30 2.17
N LYS A 20 -2.41 -2.04 1.26
CA LYS A 20 -2.34 -0.75 0.57
C LYS A 20 -3.55 -0.51 -0.31
N ASP A 21 -4.03 -1.52 -1.01
CA ASP A 21 -5.20 -1.38 -1.87
C ASP A 21 -6.45 -1.07 -1.05
N GLN A 22 -6.67 -1.83 0.04
CA GLN A 22 -7.75 -1.60 0.98
C GLN A 22 -7.67 -0.20 1.62
N ALA A 23 -6.48 0.23 2.04
CA ALA A 23 -6.27 1.58 2.59
C ALA A 23 -6.57 2.67 1.55
N LEU A 24 -6.18 2.47 0.29
CA LEU A 24 -6.45 3.42 -0.79
C LEU A 24 -7.94 3.44 -1.18
N GLU A 25 -8.63 2.30 -1.18
CA GLU A 25 -10.07 2.23 -1.42
C GLU A 25 -10.87 2.95 -0.34
N ARG A 26 -10.54 2.72 0.94
CA ARG A 26 -11.12 3.48 2.05
C ARG A 26 -10.76 4.95 1.94
N ALA A 27 -9.52 5.28 1.60
CA ALA A 27 -9.11 6.69 1.49
C ALA A 27 -9.84 7.43 0.36
N LYS A 28 -10.31 6.73 -0.69
CA LYS A 28 -11.19 7.31 -1.72
C LYS A 28 -12.62 7.55 -1.23
N LYS A 29 -13.13 6.73 -0.30
CA LYS A 29 -14.52 6.81 0.21
C LYS A 29 -14.62 7.71 1.44
N ASP A 30 -13.79 7.47 2.45
CA ASP A 30 -13.78 8.12 3.76
C ASP A 30 -12.79 9.29 3.84
N GLY A 31 -11.84 9.35 2.90
CA GLY A 31 -10.80 10.36 2.85
C GLY A 31 -9.47 9.91 3.45
N ILE A 32 -8.37 10.42 2.88
CA ILE A 32 -6.99 10.12 3.29
C ILE A 32 -6.76 10.40 4.79
N ALA A 33 -7.32 11.49 5.33
CA ALA A 33 -7.10 11.90 6.72
C ALA A 33 -7.79 10.96 7.74
N GLN A 34 -8.97 10.44 7.40
CA GLN A 34 -9.70 9.51 8.26
C GLN A 34 -8.96 8.16 8.32
N VAL A 35 -8.57 7.65 7.14
CA VAL A 35 -7.86 6.38 7.01
C VAL A 35 -6.44 6.44 7.57
N ALA A 36 -5.77 7.59 7.43
CA ALA A 36 -4.49 7.83 8.08
C ALA A 36 -4.59 7.66 9.60
N LYS A 37 -5.63 8.20 10.23
CA LYS A 37 -5.87 8.05 11.68
C LYS A 37 -6.26 6.62 12.07
N ASP A 38 -7.16 5.99 11.30
CA ASP A 38 -7.64 4.62 11.56
C ASP A 38 -6.52 3.58 11.48
N LEU A 39 -5.63 3.72 10.49
CA LEU A 39 -4.53 2.79 10.26
C LEU A 39 -3.21 3.20 10.94
N ASP A 40 -3.24 4.27 11.73
CA ASP A 40 -2.06 4.90 12.34
C ASP A 40 -0.93 5.15 11.31
N LEU A 41 -1.33 5.64 10.13
CA LEU A 41 -0.43 5.99 9.03
C LEU A 41 -0.31 7.49 8.90
N THR A 42 0.83 7.95 8.40
CA THR A 42 0.98 9.34 8.00
C THR A 42 0.21 9.59 6.69
N PRO A 43 -0.52 10.70 6.55
CA PRO A 43 -1.25 11.02 5.31
C PRO A 43 -0.31 11.12 4.10
N ALA A 44 0.94 11.57 4.30
CA ALA A 44 1.99 11.56 3.28
C ALA A 44 2.30 10.16 2.71
N LEU A 45 2.20 9.11 3.55
CA LEU A 45 2.41 7.73 3.13
C LEU A 45 1.27 7.24 2.22
N LEU A 46 0.03 7.62 2.53
CA LEU A 46 -1.14 7.30 1.69
C LEU A 46 -1.08 8.04 0.35
N TYR A 47 -0.71 9.33 0.33
CA TYR A 47 -0.45 10.06 -0.92
C TYR A 47 0.63 9.39 -1.77
N SER A 48 1.71 8.93 -1.15
CA SER A 48 2.79 8.20 -1.82
C SER A 48 2.31 6.88 -2.43
N TRP A 49 1.37 6.18 -1.78
CA TRP A 49 0.77 4.95 -2.32
C TRP A 49 -0.19 5.24 -3.47
N GLN A 50 -0.99 6.30 -3.37
CA GLN A 50 -1.89 6.72 -4.44
C GLN A 50 -1.10 7.10 -5.70
N ALA A 51 -0.01 7.86 -5.53
CA ALA A 51 0.89 8.21 -6.62
C ALA A 51 1.54 6.95 -7.26
N LYS A 52 2.02 6.01 -6.44
CA LYS A 52 2.57 4.74 -6.96
C LYS A 52 1.55 3.86 -7.67
N LYS A 53 0.29 3.85 -7.23
CA LYS A 53 -0.79 3.09 -7.87
C LYS A 53 -1.02 3.61 -9.30
N LYS A 54 -1.12 4.94 -9.44
CA LYS A 54 -1.27 5.60 -10.75
C LYS A 54 -0.07 5.40 -11.68
N GLN A 55 1.14 5.23 -11.13
CA GLN A 55 2.37 5.09 -11.90
C GLN A 55 2.70 3.64 -12.29
N GLY A 56 1.96 2.65 -11.78
CA GLY A 56 2.08 1.23 -12.15
C GLY A 56 1.01 0.74 -13.12
N GLU A 57 0.18 1.65 -13.64
CA GLU A 57 -0.70 1.45 -14.80
C GLU A 57 0.08 1.92 -16.06
N ASP A 58 1.18 1.22 -16.38
CA ASP A 58 1.87 1.22 -17.68
C ASP A 58 2.34 -0.21 -17.97
#